data_AF-A0A7X8U6E1-F1
#
_entry.id   AF-A0A7X8U6E1-F1
#
_cell.length_a   1.000
_cell.length_b   1.000
_cell.length_c   1.000
_cell.angle_alpha   90.00
_cell.angle_beta   90.00
_cell.angle_gamma   90.00
#
_symmetry.space_group_name_H-M   'P 1'
#
loop_
_entity.id
_entity.type
_entity.pdbx_description
1 polymer ?
#
loop_
_entity_poly.entity_id
_entity_poly.type
_entity_poly.pdbx_seq_one_letter_code
_entity_poly.pdbx_strand_id
1 'polypeptide(L)'
;YASMFALPILSHCEETSLSRGGQMHEGYYSTIYGLKGIPAAAEEVMVAREIILAEATGTRVHICHVSTAGSIELIRAAQERGVQVTCEVTPHHLILTDEIVGSYDADTKVNPPLRSLDDVIALRDGILDGTVDCIATDHAPHHLESKDCEYNLASFGISGLETAVALIMDQLVIPEIIDVETMVQLFTLGPANVLGIEKGTLDVDADADITIIDPQLNKTVLPEQFYSKGKNTPFKGMTLRGWPCMTIVKGQVICQDGIIANAF
;
A
#
# COMPACT_ATOMS: atom_id res chain seq x y z
N TYR A 1 20.89 -2.96 -17.07
CA TYR A 1 21.86 -2.24 -16.22
C TYR A 1 21.59 -2.40 -14.73
N ALA A 2 20.34 -2.51 -14.27
CA ALA A 2 20.01 -2.67 -12.85
C ALA A 2 20.84 -3.77 -12.14
N SER A 3 20.96 -4.96 -12.76
CA SER A 3 21.79 -6.06 -12.25
C SER A 3 23.28 -5.72 -12.05
N MET A 4 23.84 -4.83 -12.88
CA MET A 4 25.25 -4.40 -12.75
C MET A 4 25.50 -3.58 -11.49
N PHE A 5 24.46 -2.92 -10.95
CA PHE A 5 24.53 -2.09 -9.76
C PHE A 5 23.83 -2.75 -8.55
N ALA A 6 23.43 -4.02 -8.67
CA ALA A 6 22.64 -4.73 -7.67
C ALA A 6 21.36 -3.96 -7.26
N LEU A 7 20.75 -3.20 -8.16
CA LEU A 7 19.52 -2.45 -7.88
C LEU A 7 18.28 -3.28 -8.26
N PRO A 8 17.19 -3.23 -7.47
CA PRO A 8 15.91 -3.79 -7.88
C PRO A 8 15.25 -2.92 -8.96
N ILE A 9 14.46 -3.54 -9.83
CA ILE A 9 13.51 -2.84 -10.70
C ILE A 9 12.17 -2.80 -9.98
N LEU A 10 11.65 -1.62 -9.70
CA LEU A 10 10.31 -1.44 -9.14
C LEU A 10 9.34 -1.20 -10.30
N SER A 11 8.29 -2.01 -10.38
CA SER A 11 7.36 -2.00 -11.51
C SER A 11 5.92 -1.70 -11.06
N HIS A 12 5.41 -0.56 -11.51
CA HIS A 12 3.97 -0.33 -11.57
C HIS A 12 3.39 -1.17 -12.73
N CYS A 13 2.74 -2.26 -12.38
CA CYS A 13 2.23 -3.23 -13.36
C CYS A 13 0.88 -2.80 -13.91
N GLU A 14 0.90 -2.16 -15.09
CA GLU A 14 -0.32 -1.74 -15.79
C GLU A 14 -0.20 -1.91 -17.31
N GLU A 15 -1.06 -2.75 -17.89
CA GLU A 15 -1.26 -2.85 -19.32
C GLU A 15 -2.28 -1.79 -19.77
N THR A 16 -1.74 -0.64 -20.17
CA THR A 16 -2.52 0.57 -20.47
C THR A 16 -3.58 0.38 -21.56
N SER A 17 -3.44 -0.60 -22.46
CA SER A 17 -4.49 -0.88 -23.46
C SER A 17 -5.74 -1.50 -22.82
N LEU A 18 -5.59 -2.21 -21.70
CA LEU A 18 -6.68 -2.82 -20.94
C LEU A 18 -7.27 -1.86 -19.90
N SER A 19 -6.44 -1.05 -19.23
CA SER A 19 -6.91 -0.12 -18.19
C SER A 19 -7.52 1.17 -18.73
N ARG A 20 -7.27 1.52 -20.00
CA ARG A 20 -7.59 2.84 -20.57
C ARG A 20 -9.03 3.29 -20.31
N GLY A 21 -9.16 4.39 -19.58
CA GLY A 21 -10.44 5.04 -19.29
C GLY A 21 -11.30 4.30 -18.27
N GLY A 22 -10.82 3.21 -17.69
CA GLY A 22 -11.42 2.63 -16.50
C GLY A 22 -11.28 3.57 -15.30
N GLN A 23 -12.17 3.41 -14.33
CA GLN A 23 -12.36 4.34 -13.21
C GLN A 23 -12.34 3.64 -11.84
N MET A 24 -12.65 2.34 -11.82
CA MET A 24 -12.65 1.47 -10.65
C MET A 24 -12.41 0.03 -11.10
N HIS A 25 -12.42 -0.94 -10.20
CA HIS A 25 -12.32 -2.36 -10.55
C HIS A 25 -13.45 -2.81 -11.48
N GLU A 26 -13.13 -3.57 -12.53
CA GLU A 26 -14.13 -4.25 -13.35
C GLU A 26 -14.70 -5.45 -12.60
N GLY A 27 -15.94 -5.31 -12.13
CA GLY A 27 -16.61 -6.34 -11.36
C GLY A 27 -18.11 -6.10 -11.19
N TYR A 28 -18.66 -6.67 -10.12
CA TYR A 28 -20.06 -6.52 -9.76
C TYR A 28 -20.43 -5.03 -9.59
N TYR A 29 -19.66 -4.30 -8.80
CA TYR A 29 -19.99 -2.93 -8.43
C TYR A 29 -19.83 -1.93 -9.58
N SER A 30 -18.81 -2.08 -10.45
CA SER A 30 -18.72 -1.22 -11.64
C SER A 30 -19.93 -1.35 -12.56
N THR A 31 -20.49 -2.56 -12.65
CA THR A 31 -21.71 -2.83 -13.42
C THR A 31 -22.92 -2.14 -12.79
N ILE A 32 -23.08 -2.24 -11.47
CA ILE A 32 -24.18 -1.61 -10.73
C ILE A 32 -24.10 -0.08 -10.77
N TYR A 33 -22.89 0.49 -10.66
CA TYR A 33 -22.67 1.93 -10.61
C TYR A 33 -22.58 2.59 -11.99
N GLY A 34 -22.58 1.80 -13.07
CA GLY A 34 -22.46 2.31 -14.43
C GLY A 34 -21.09 2.96 -14.72
N LEU A 35 -20.05 2.55 -13.99
CA LEU A 35 -18.69 3.04 -14.15
C LEU A 35 -17.87 2.07 -15.00
N LYS A 36 -16.99 2.62 -15.84
CA LYS A 36 -16.09 1.77 -16.64
C LYS A 36 -15.06 1.11 -15.71
N GLY A 37 -15.01 -0.22 -15.72
CA GLY A 37 -14.08 -0.99 -14.92
C GLY A 37 -12.66 -1.09 -15.52
N ILE A 38 -11.69 -1.41 -14.66
CA ILE A 38 -10.33 -1.83 -15.00
C ILE A 38 -10.24 -3.33 -14.67
N PRO A 39 -10.02 -4.20 -15.68
CA PRO A 39 -9.91 -5.65 -15.44
C PRO A 39 -8.70 -6.00 -14.58
N ALA A 40 -8.78 -7.09 -13.83
CA ALA A 40 -7.62 -7.67 -13.12
C ALA A 40 -6.45 -7.99 -14.08
N ALA A 41 -6.78 -8.44 -15.29
CA ALA A 41 -5.80 -8.70 -16.36
C ALA A 41 -4.92 -7.50 -16.72
N ALA A 42 -5.36 -6.26 -16.46
CA ALA A 42 -4.52 -5.08 -16.67
C ALA A 42 -3.27 -5.08 -15.78
N GLU A 43 -3.35 -5.66 -14.59
CA GLU A 43 -2.20 -5.83 -13.67
C GLU A 43 -1.47 -7.15 -13.95
N GLU A 44 -2.21 -8.25 -13.98
CA GLU A 44 -1.67 -9.61 -13.97
C GLU A 44 -0.77 -9.93 -15.17
N VAL A 45 -1.14 -9.45 -16.36
CA VAL A 45 -0.35 -9.68 -17.59
C VAL A 45 1.04 -9.05 -17.46
N MET A 46 1.12 -7.90 -16.79
CA MET A 46 2.37 -7.18 -16.58
C MET A 46 3.19 -7.84 -15.47
N VAL A 47 2.56 -8.30 -14.40
CA VAL A 47 3.21 -9.11 -13.35
C VAL A 47 3.84 -10.36 -13.96
N ALA A 48 3.08 -11.12 -14.77
CA ALA A 48 3.60 -12.30 -15.45
C ALA A 48 4.79 -11.97 -16.37
N ARG A 49 4.72 -10.87 -17.12
CA ARG A 49 5.83 -10.39 -17.96
C ARG A 49 7.06 -10.07 -17.11
N GLU A 50 6.91 -9.31 -16.03
CA GLU A 50 8.02 -8.95 -15.14
C GLU A 50 8.70 -10.18 -14.55
N ILE A 51 7.91 -11.18 -14.13
CA ILE A 51 8.43 -12.46 -13.63
C ILE A 51 9.27 -13.17 -14.70
N ILE A 52 8.77 -13.28 -15.95
CA ILE A 52 9.49 -13.93 -17.05
C ILE A 52 10.80 -13.21 -17.34
N LEU A 53 10.80 -11.87 -17.34
CA LEU A 53 12.00 -11.08 -17.60
C LEU A 53 13.01 -11.16 -16.44
N ALA A 54 12.52 -11.15 -15.19
CA ALA A 54 13.36 -11.34 -14.01
C ALA A 54 14.02 -12.71 -14.02
N GLU A 55 13.27 -13.77 -14.33
CA GLU A 55 13.78 -15.14 -14.44
C GLU A 55 14.83 -15.27 -15.56
N ALA A 56 14.56 -14.73 -16.74
CA ALA A 56 15.47 -14.79 -17.89
C ALA A 56 16.78 -14.00 -17.67
N THR A 57 16.74 -12.95 -16.84
CA THR A 57 17.90 -12.05 -16.62
C THR A 57 18.60 -12.25 -15.28
N GLY A 58 17.98 -12.98 -14.34
CA GLY A 58 18.43 -13.09 -12.95
C GLY A 58 18.40 -11.77 -12.19
N THR A 59 17.62 -10.77 -12.65
CA THR A 59 17.54 -9.45 -12.01
C THR A 59 16.42 -9.42 -10.98
N ARG A 60 16.63 -8.72 -9.86
CA ARG A 60 15.60 -8.45 -8.85
C ARG A 60 14.49 -7.56 -9.41
N VAL A 61 13.24 -8.00 -9.26
CA VAL A 61 12.06 -7.18 -9.56
C VAL A 61 11.17 -7.08 -8.32
N HIS A 62 10.59 -5.91 -8.12
CA HIS A 62 9.63 -5.63 -7.07
C HIS A 62 8.33 -5.14 -7.71
N ILE A 63 7.23 -5.83 -7.43
CA ILE A 63 5.90 -5.50 -7.96
C ILE A 63 5.23 -4.53 -7.00
N CYS A 64 4.99 -3.31 -7.48
CA CYS A 64 4.37 -2.25 -6.68
C CYS A 64 2.88 -2.54 -6.45
N HIS A 65 2.40 -2.15 -5.26
CA HIS A 65 0.99 -2.08 -4.84
C HIS A 65 0.07 -3.15 -5.47
N VAL A 66 0.37 -4.44 -5.25
CA VAL A 66 -0.41 -5.56 -5.79
C VAL A 66 -1.85 -5.49 -5.31
N SER A 67 -2.80 -5.78 -6.20
CA SER A 67 -4.23 -5.64 -5.89
C SER A 67 -5.12 -6.80 -6.32
N THR A 68 -4.64 -7.78 -7.11
CA THR A 68 -5.45 -8.94 -7.52
C THR A 68 -5.01 -10.25 -6.86
N ALA A 69 -5.96 -11.17 -6.69
CA ALA A 69 -5.68 -12.54 -6.29
C ALA A 69 -4.79 -13.29 -7.30
N GLY A 70 -4.97 -13.02 -8.61
CA GLY A 70 -4.16 -13.64 -9.66
C GLY A 70 -2.69 -13.17 -9.62
N SER A 71 -2.44 -11.89 -9.33
CA SER A 71 -1.08 -11.36 -9.14
C SER A 71 -0.38 -12.05 -7.98
N ILE A 72 -1.07 -12.23 -6.85
CA ILE A 72 -0.53 -12.96 -5.69
C ILE A 72 -0.15 -14.40 -6.08
N GLU A 73 -1.01 -15.11 -6.80
CA GLU A 73 -0.71 -16.49 -7.24
C GLU A 73 0.48 -16.55 -8.20
N LEU A 74 0.57 -15.61 -9.15
CA LEU A 74 1.70 -15.51 -10.06
C LEU A 74 3.02 -15.29 -9.33
N ILE A 75 3.02 -14.39 -8.33
CA ILE A 75 4.19 -14.05 -7.52
C ILE A 75 4.59 -15.23 -6.64
N ARG A 76 3.63 -15.84 -5.93
CA ARG A 76 3.83 -17.04 -5.11
C ARG A 76 4.50 -18.15 -5.90
N ALA A 77 3.92 -18.51 -7.05
CA ALA A 77 4.47 -19.55 -7.90
C ALA A 77 5.89 -19.21 -8.40
N ALA A 78 6.19 -17.94 -8.64
CA ALA A 78 7.52 -17.49 -9.07
C ALA A 78 8.55 -17.55 -7.94
N GLN A 79 8.18 -17.17 -6.72
CA GLN A 79 9.02 -17.31 -5.53
C GLN A 79 9.36 -18.78 -5.24
N GLU A 80 8.40 -19.70 -5.38
CA GLU A 80 8.62 -21.16 -5.24
C GLU A 80 9.65 -21.70 -6.24
N ARG A 81 9.72 -21.11 -7.44
CA ARG A 81 10.72 -21.43 -8.46
C ARG A 81 12.09 -20.76 -8.23
N GLY A 82 12.20 -19.89 -7.22
CA GLY A 82 13.42 -19.15 -6.90
C GLY A 82 13.65 -17.92 -7.77
N VAL A 83 12.62 -17.41 -8.45
CA VAL A 83 12.70 -16.13 -9.18
C VAL A 83 12.90 -15.01 -8.15
N GLN A 84 13.79 -14.05 -8.44
CA GLN A 84 14.05 -12.90 -7.56
C GLN A 84 12.94 -11.84 -7.68
N VAL A 85 11.71 -12.21 -7.34
CA VAL A 85 10.53 -11.35 -7.32
C VAL A 85 10.10 -11.10 -5.88
N THR A 86 9.79 -9.84 -5.59
CA THR A 86 9.18 -9.39 -4.35
C THR A 86 7.94 -8.55 -4.67
N CYS A 87 7.07 -8.30 -3.71
CA CYS A 87 5.94 -7.41 -3.90
C CYS A 87 5.54 -6.65 -2.63
N GLU A 88 4.85 -5.54 -2.84
CA GLU A 88 4.23 -4.75 -1.79
C GLU A 88 2.71 -4.68 -1.97
N VAL A 89 2.01 -4.50 -0.87
CA VAL A 89 0.58 -4.18 -0.85
C VAL A 89 0.35 -2.89 -0.08
N THR A 90 -0.77 -2.23 -0.34
CA THR A 90 -1.09 -0.97 0.36
C THR A 90 -2.09 -1.18 1.48
N PRO A 91 -2.11 -0.30 2.51
CA PRO A 91 -3.13 -0.39 3.56
C PRO A 91 -4.56 -0.32 3.02
N HIS A 92 -4.81 0.49 1.99
CA HIS A 92 -6.15 0.64 1.44
C HIS A 92 -6.62 -0.59 0.67
N HIS A 93 -5.72 -1.28 -0.05
CA HIS A 93 -6.03 -2.55 -0.70
C HIS A 93 -6.22 -3.72 0.29
N LEU A 94 -5.65 -3.63 1.50
CA LEU A 94 -5.86 -4.64 2.55
C LEU A 94 -7.18 -4.48 3.32
N ILE A 95 -7.87 -3.35 3.17
CA ILE A 95 -9.00 -2.97 4.05
C ILE A 95 -10.27 -2.70 3.24
N LEU A 96 -10.15 -1.97 2.13
CA LEU A 96 -11.30 -1.50 1.36
C LEU A 96 -11.56 -2.39 0.14
N THR A 97 -12.83 -2.54 -0.19
CA THR A 97 -13.30 -3.18 -1.43
C THR A 97 -13.85 -2.13 -2.40
N ASP A 98 -14.07 -2.54 -3.65
CA ASP A 98 -14.68 -1.73 -4.72
C ASP A 98 -16.11 -1.25 -4.40
N GLU A 99 -16.78 -1.85 -3.42
CA GLU A 99 -18.10 -1.44 -2.92
C GLU A 99 -18.13 0.02 -2.43
N ILE A 100 -17.05 0.50 -1.80
CA ILE A 100 -17.02 1.84 -1.20
C ILE A 100 -17.22 2.96 -2.24
N VAL A 101 -16.92 2.66 -3.51
CA VAL A 101 -17.11 3.55 -4.66
C VAL A 101 -18.58 3.94 -4.87
N GLY A 102 -19.54 3.18 -4.33
CA GLY A 102 -20.97 3.49 -4.46
C GLY A 102 -21.40 4.84 -3.88
N SER A 103 -20.57 5.44 -3.03
CA SER A 103 -20.73 6.82 -2.55
C SER A 103 -20.39 7.88 -3.59
N TYR A 104 -19.68 7.50 -4.67
CA TYR A 104 -19.04 8.37 -5.66
C TYR A 104 -18.07 9.40 -5.05
N ASP A 105 -17.61 9.16 -3.82
CA ASP A 105 -16.55 9.96 -3.21
C ASP A 105 -15.24 9.76 -3.99
N ALA A 106 -14.78 10.82 -4.65
CA ALA A 106 -13.57 10.78 -5.46
C ALA A 106 -12.33 10.31 -4.68
N ASP A 107 -12.32 10.43 -3.35
CA ASP A 107 -11.22 9.96 -2.51
C ASP A 107 -11.08 8.43 -2.48
N THR A 108 -12.07 7.66 -2.96
CA THR A 108 -11.94 6.21 -3.16
C THR A 108 -11.24 5.85 -4.47
N LYS A 109 -11.01 6.82 -5.37
CA LYS A 109 -10.41 6.59 -6.69
C LYS A 109 -8.89 6.50 -6.59
N VAL A 110 -8.34 5.30 -6.78
CA VAL A 110 -6.91 4.95 -6.71
C VAL A 110 -6.52 3.98 -7.83
N ASN A 111 -5.22 3.90 -8.16
CA ASN A 111 -4.68 3.01 -9.18
C ASN A 111 -3.48 2.20 -8.62
N PRO A 112 -3.54 0.86 -8.60
CA PRO A 112 -4.65 0.02 -9.03
C PRO A 112 -5.92 0.29 -8.22
N PRO A 113 -7.11 -0.02 -8.77
CA PRO A 113 -8.36 0.25 -8.08
C PRO A 113 -8.56 -0.72 -6.91
N LEU A 114 -9.28 -0.26 -5.88
CA LEU A 114 -9.88 -1.14 -4.88
C LEU A 114 -10.69 -2.21 -5.61
N ARG A 115 -10.49 -3.49 -5.25
CA ARG A 115 -11.09 -4.65 -5.93
C ARG A 115 -12.09 -5.39 -5.05
N SER A 116 -12.46 -6.59 -5.48
CA SER A 116 -13.43 -7.42 -4.78
C SER A 116 -12.94 -7.84 -3.38
N LEU A 117 -13.87 -8.32 -2.55
CA LEU A 117 -13.50 -8.91 -1.25
C LEU A 117 -12.58 -10.12 -1.40
N ASP A 118 -12.74 -10.91 -2.47
CA ASP A 118 -11.89 -12.08 -2.73
C ASP A 118 -10.44 -11.66 -2.98
N ASP A 119 -10.23 -10.54 -3.69
CA ASP A 119 -8.89 -9.97 -3.88
C ASP A 119 -8.31 -9.50 -2.55
N VAL A 120 -9.08 -8.78 -1.72
CA VAL A 120 -8.62 -8.33 -0.38
C VAL A 120 -8.20 -9.52 0.49
N ILE A 121 -8.97 -10.61 0.47
CA ILE A 121 -8.64 -11.84 1.20
C ILE A 121 -7.33 -12.43 0.65
N ALA A 122 -7.17 -12.53 -0.66
CA ALA A 122 -5.96 -13.08 -1.27
C ALA A 122 -4.71 -12.25 -0.93
N LEU A 123 -4.82 -10.92 -0.86
CA LEU A 123 -3.70 -10.06 -0.41
C LEU A 123 -3.33 -10.33 1.06
N ARG A 124 -4.32 -10.54 1.94
CA ARG A 124 -4.09 -10.88 3.35
C ARG A 124 -3.49 -12.28 3.50
N ASP A 125 -3.97 -13.25 2.74
CA ASP A 125 -3.40 -14.60 2.70
C ASP A 125 -1.95 -14.57 2.19
N GLY A 126 -1.67 -13.72 1.20
CA GLY A 126 -0.31 -13.46 0.71
C GLY A 126 0.63 -12.84 1.75
N ILE A 127 0.11 -12.08 2.72
CA ILE A 127 0.90 -11.66 3.90
C ILE A 127 1.19 -12.86 4.79
N LEU A 128 0.18 -13.67 5.10
CA LEU A 128 0.29 -14.77 6.04
C LEU A 128 1.20 -15.91 5.56
N ASP A 129 1.24 -16.17 4.26
CA ASP A 129 2.10 -17.19 3.67
C ASP A 129 3.50 -16.68 3.27
N GLY A 130 3.75 -15.38 3.42
CA GLY A 130 5.02 -14.73 3.10
C GLY A 130 5.23 -14.39 1.62
N THR A 131 4.19 -14.50 0.78
CA THR A 131 4.24 -14.05 -0.62
C THR A 131 4.47 -12.53 -0.71
N VAL A 132 3.87 -11.76 0.20
CA VAL A 132 3.99 -10.30 0.30
C VAL A 132 5.16 -9.91 1.19
N ASP A 133 6.09 -9.13 0.65
CA ASP A 133 7.34 -8.77 1.34
C ASP A 133 7.20 -7.54 2.23
N CYS A 134 6.34 -6.59 1.87
CA CYS A 134 6.16 -5.36 2.62
C CYS A 134 4.82 -4.67 2.42
N ILE A 135 4.53 -3.72 3.30
CA ILE A 135 3.45 -2.75 3.12
C ILE A 135 4.04 -1.41 2.70
N ALA A 136 3.56 -0.86 1.60
CA ALA A 136 3.90 0.47 1.12
C ALA A 136 2.64 1.33 0.95
N THR A 137 2.70 2.60 1.33
CA THR A 137 1.48 3.42 1.44
C THR A 137 0.91 3.86 0.10
N ASP A 138 1.75 3.93 -0.94
CA ASP A 138 1.47 4.65 -2.18
C ASP A 138 0.87 6.05 -1.90
N HIS A 139 1.50 6.82 -1.01
CA HIS A 139 1.01 8.14 -0.64
C HIS A 139 0.98 9.06 -1.86
N ALA A 140 -0.22 9.29 -2.38
CA ALA A 140 -0.50 10.06 -3.59
C ALA A 140 -1.38 11.30 -3.25
N PRO A 141 -0.77 12.38 -2.71
CA PRO A 141 -1.48 13.58 -2.35
C PRO A 141 -1.94 14.34 -3.59
N HIS A 142 -3.22 14.75 -3.60
CA HIS A 142 -3.79 15.59 -4.64
C HIS A 142 -4.32 16.90 -4.09
N HIS A 143 -4.38 17.91 -4.96
CA HIS A 143 -5.09 19.15 -4.66
C HIS A 143 -6.59 18.87 -4.55
N LEU A 144 -7.28 19.67 -3.72
CA LEU A 144 -8.72 19.55 -3.50
C LEU A 144 -9.49 19.55 -4.82
N GLU A 145 -9.19 20.48 -5.74
CA GLU A 145 -9.87 20.59 -7.05
C GLU A 145 -9.75 19.34 -7.92
N SER A 146 -8.68 18.56 -7.76
CA SER A 146 -8.47 17.32 -8.53
C SER A 146 -9.31 16.15 -8.02
N LYS A 147 -9.97 16.32 -6.86
CA LYS A 147 -10.83 15.34 -6.21
C LYS A 147 -12.25 15.88 -6.01
N ASP A 148 -12.44 17.18 -5.87
CA ASP A 148 -13.75 17.86 -5.81
C ASP A 148 -14.33 18.07 -7.22
N CYS A 149 -14.56 16.96 -7.90
CA CYS A 149 -15.17 16.91 -9.23
C CYS A 149 -15.88 15.57 -9.44
N GLU A 150 -16.51 15.38 -10.60
CA GLU A 150 -17.15 14.12 -10.94
C GLU A 150 -16.15 12.95 -10.92
N TYR A 151 -16.60 11.79 -10.46
CA TYR A 151 -15.75 10.62 -10.23
C TYR A 151 -14.93 10.22 -11.47
N ASN A 152 -15.49 10.37 -12.67
CA ASN A 152 -14.80 10.07 -13.93
C ASN A 152 -13.65 11.05 -14.23
N LEU A 153 -13.76 12.30 -13.78
CA LEU A 153 -12.74 13.34 -13.97
C LEU A 153 -11.71 13.38 -12.84
N ALA A 154 -12.06 12.85 -11.66
CA ALA A 154 -11.18 12.85 -10.49
C ALA A 154 -9.85 12.13 -10.74
N SER A 155 -8.79 12.62 -10.13
CA SER A 155 -7.46 12.00 -10.21
C SER A 155 -7.37 10.74 -9.35
N PHE A 156 -6.63 9.75 -9.83
CA PHE A 156 -6.26 8.56 -9.06
C PHE A 156 -5.25 8.92 -7.97
N GLY A 157 -5.49 8.49 -6.74
CA GLY A 157 -4.54 8.60 -5.63
C GLY A 157 -5.20 8.88 -4.29
N ILE A 158 -4.57 8.36 -3.24
CA ILE A 158 -4.98 8.46 -1.85
C ILE A 158 -3.82 8.96 -1.00
N SER A 159 -4.11 9.90 -0.10
CA SER A 159 -3.22 10.30 0.99
C SER A 159 -3.28 9.25 2.10
N GLY A 160 -2.22 8.43 2.22
CA GLY A 160 -2.19 7.30 3.18
C GLY A 160 -1.11 7.34 4.27
N LEU A 161 -0.09 8.21 4.20
CA LEU A 161 1.07 8.17 5.09
C LEU A 161 0.72 8.27 6.57
N GLU A 162 -0.11 9.25 6.93
CA GLU A 162 -0.44 9.56 8.33
C GLU A 162 -1.41 8.55 8.97
N THR A 163 -2.11 7.76 8.16
CA THR A 163 -3.10 6.77 8.62
C THR A 163 -2.59 5.33 8.56
N ALA A 164 -1.51 5.05 7.83
CA ALA A 164 -1.08 3.69 7.49
C ALA A 164 -0.93 2.77 8.70
N VAL A 165 -0.19 3.19 9.73
CA VAL A 165 0.05 2.39 10.93
C VAL A 165 -1.25 2.12 11.69
N ALA A 166 -2.05 3.16 11.94
CA ALA A 166 -3.31 3.02 12.68
C ALA A 166 -4.33 2.15 11.94
N LEU A 167 -4.36 2.20 10.60
CA LEU A 167 -5.21 1.35 9.77
C LEU A 167 -4.84 -0.12 9.93
N ILE A 168 -3.56 -0.47 9.79
CA ILE A 168 -3.10 -1.86 9.92
C ILE A 168 -3.26 -2.35 11.37
N MET A 169 -2.94 -1.51 12.35
CA MET A 169 -3.17 -1.83 13.76
C MET A 169 -4.63 -2.15 14.05
N ASP A 170 -5.55 -1.25 13.70
CA ASP A 170 -6.97 -1.40 14.08
C ASP A 170 -7.69 -2.48 13.28
N GLN A 171 -7.35 -2.66 12.00
CA GLN A 171 -8.10 -3.53 11.08
C GLN A 171 -7.49 -4.92 10.90
N LEU A 172 -6.19 -5.09 11.16
CA LEU A 172 -5.50 -6.37 10.96
C LEU A 172 -4.85 -6.90 12.24
N VAL A 173 -4.15 -6.07 13.02
CA VAL A 173 -3.43 -6.55 14.23
C VAL A 173 -4.37 -6.77 15.41
N ILE A 174 -5.16 -5.76 15.80
CA ILE A 174 -6.08 -5.86 16.94
C ILE A 174 -7.15 -6.96 16.74
N PRO A 175 -7.68 -7.18 15.52
CA PRO A 175 -8.57 -8.31 15.25
C PRO A 175 -7.86 -9.67 15.13
N GLU A 176 -6.54 -9.72 15.33
CA GLU A 176 -5.71 -10.94 15.27
C GLU A 176 -5.69 -11.62 13.88
N ILE A 177 -5.80 -10.82 12.79
CA ILE A 177 -5.61 -11.31 11.43
C ILE A 177 -4.12 -11.51 11.14
N ILE A 178 -3.27 -10.60 11.61
CA ILE A 178 -1.80 -10.74 11.63
C ILE A 178 -1.29 -10.39 13.02
N ASP A 179 -0.12 -10.91 13.41
CA ASP A 179 0.52 -10.50 14.66
C ASP A 179 1.29 -9.17 14.51
N VAL A 180 1.68 -8.58 15.64
CA VAL A 180 2.35 -7.27 15.65
C VAL A 180 3.76 -7.37 15.07
N GLU A 181 4.43 -8.50 15.25
CA GLU A 181 5.74 -8.80 14.70
C GLU A 181 5.72 -8.79 13.17
N THR A 182 4.72 -9.42 12.57
CA THR A 182 4.48 -9.41 11.12
C THR A 182 4.22 -7.99 10.63
N MET A 183 3.38 -7.22 11.31
CA MET A 183 3.16 -5.81 10.95
C MET A 183 4.47 -5.01 10.98
N VAL A 184 5.27 -5.15 12.05
CA VAL A 184 6.55 -4.44 12.18
C VAL A 184 7.47 -4.83 11.03
N GLN A 185 7.62 -6.13 10.76
CA GLN A 185 8.43 -6.63 9.65
C GLN A 185 8.01 -6.03 8.30
N LEU A 186 6.71 -5.99 8.00
CA LEU A 186 6.17 -5.47 6.75
C LEU A 186 6.43 -3.97 6.55
N PHE A 187 6.54 -3.18 7.63
CA PHE A 187 6.83 -1.74 7.56
C PHE A 187 8.32 -1.39 7.73
N THR A 188 9.16 -2.31 8.20
CA THR A 188 10.58 -2.04 8.51
C THR A 188 11.54 -2.92 7.70
N LEU A 189 11.72 -4.17 8.09
CA LEU A 189 12.70 -5.09 7.50
C LEU A 189 12.33 -5.49 6.06
N GLY A 190 11.04 -5.70 5.77
CA GLY A 190 10.52 -5.99 4.44
C GLY A 190 10.98 -4.97 3.38
N PRO A 191 10.61 -3.68 3.50
CA PRO A 191 11.03 -2.68 2.53
C PRO A 191 12.54 -2.43 2.54
N ALA A 192 13.23 -2.57 3.68
CA ALA A 192 14.68 -2.48 3.75
C ALA A 192 15.38 -3.59 2.92
N ASN A 193 14.87 -4.83 2.99
CA ASN A 193 15.37 -5.97 2.22
C ASN A 193 15.11 -5.80 0.72
N VAL A 194 13.92 -5.33 0.33
CA VAL A 194 13.58 -5.01 -1.06
C VAL A 194 14.59 -4.03 -1.65
N LEU A 195 14.87 -2.93 -0.92
CA LEU A 195 15.78 -1.89 -1.35
C LEU A 195 17.27 -2.27 -1.18
N GLY A 196 17.59 -3.26 -0.34
CA GLY A 196 18.95 -3.65 -0.01
C GLY A 196 19.68 -2.61 0.85
N ILE A 197 18.99 -2.03 1.83
CA ILE A 197 19.55 -1.03 2.76
C ILE A 197 19.59 -1.56 4.19
N GLU A 198 20.58 -1.12 4.97
CA GLU A 198 20.75 -1.50 6.38
C GLU A 198 19.85 -0.65 7.29
N LYS A 199 18.54 -0.92 7.26
CA LYS A 199 17.50 -0.20 8.02
C LYS A 199 16.44 -1.14 8.57
N GLY A 200 15.61 -0.62 9.47
CA GLY A 200 14.43 -1.32 9.97
C GLY A 200 14.67 -2.26 11.15
N THR A 201 15.84 -2.19 11.79
CA THR A 201 16.16 -2.93 13.03
C THR A 201 16.30 -1.98 14.22
N LEU A 202 16.25 -2.57 15.43
CA LEU A 202 16.50 -1.90 16.70
C LEU A 202 17.76 -2.45 17.38
N ASP A 203 18.77 -2.80 16.56
CA ASP A 203 20.02 -3.37 17.03
C ASP A 203 20.92 -2.32 17.68
N VAL A 204 21.81 -2.78 18.57
CA VAL A 204 22.90 -1.94 19.09
C VAL A 204 23.75 -1.48 17.90
N ASP A 205 24.19 -0.22 17.94
CA ASP A 205 24.97 0.47 16.91
C ASP A 205 24.23 0.82 15.60
N ALA A 206 22.94 0.46 15.46
CA ALA A 206 22.10 0.96 14.38
C ALA A 206 21.72 2.45 14.58
N ASP A 207 21.30 3.11 13.49
CA ASP A 207 20.72 4.46 13.59
C ASP A 207 19.51 4.43 14.53
N ALA A 208 19.43 5.40 15.45
CA ALA A 208 18.30 5.54 16.38
C ALA A 208 17.05 6.10 15.67
N ASP A 209 16.56 5.35 14.69
CA ASP A 209 15.33 5.56 13.93
C ASP A 209 14.22 4.72 14.57
N ILE A 210 13.40 5.34 15.41
CA ILE A 210 12.46 4.66 16.32
C ILE A 210 11.10 5.33 16.23
N THR A 211 10.03 4.53 16.27
CA THR A 211 8.67 5.03 16.47
C THR A 211 8.04 4.37 17.69
N ILE A 212 7.25 5.12 18.45
CA ILE A 212 6.46 4.61 19.57
C ILE A 212 5.01 4.58 19.12
N ILE A 213 4.37 3.41 19.21
CA ILE A 213 2.98 3.19 18.85
C ILE A 213 2.21 2.89 20.13
N ASP A 214 1.14 3.63 20.38
CA ASP A 214 0.22 3.34 21.48
C ASP A 214 -0.96 2.52 20.94
N PRO A 215 -1.06 1.21 21.27
CA PRO A 215 -2.12 0.33 20.78
C PRO A 215 -3.52 0.72 21.26
N GLN A 216 -3.62 1.51 22.33
CA GLN A 216 -4.89 1.94 22.93
C GLN A 216 -5.29 3.36 22.50
N LEU A 217 -4.33 4.16 22.01
CA LEU A 217 -4.60 5.50 21.51
C LEU A 217 -5.63 5.42 20.40
N ASN A 218 -6.75 6.11 20.62
CA ASN A 218 -7.89 6.12 19.73
C ASN A 218 -8.10 7.54 19.18
N LYS A 219 -8.13 7.68 17.84
CA LYS A 219 -8.33 8.96 17.18
C LYS A 219 -9.24 8.80 15.96
N THR A 220 -10.03 9.84 15.70
CA THR A 220 -10.79 9.97 14.47
C THR A 220 -9.88 10.52 13.37
N VAL A 221 -9.95 9.95 12.17
CA VAL A 221 -9.24 10.43 10.99
C VAL A 221 -9.89 11.73 10.52
N LEU A 222 -9.20 12.84 10.77
CA LEU A 222 -9.62 14.19 10.42
C LEU A 222 -8.60 14.77 9.43
N PRO A 223 -8.85 14.69 8.10
CA PRO A 223 -7.88 15.11 7.09
C PRO A 223 -7.42 16.56 7.23
N GLU A 224 -8.28 17.45 7.73
CA GLU A 224 -7.94 18.83 8.03
C GLU A 224 -6.79 18.99 9.04
N GLN A 225 -6.53 17.96 9.88
CA GLN A 225 -5.43 17.92 10.84
C GLN A 225 -4.15 17.31 10.30
N PHE A 226 -4.15 16.76 9.08
CA PHE A 226 -2.95 16.16 8.48
C PHE A 226 -1.84 17.19 8.28
N TYR A 227 -0.58 16.78 8.43
CA TYR A 227 0.56 17.58 8.00
C TYR A 227 0.71 17.59 6.48
N SER A 228 0.35 16.48 5.82
CA SER A 228 0.37 16.41 4.36
C SER A 228 -0.56 17.47 3.77
N LYS A 229 -0.13 18.02 2.63
CA LYS A 229 -0.99 18.89 1.81
C LYS A 229 -2.15 18.11 1.18
N GLY A 230 -1.96 16.81 0.93
CA GLY A 230 -3.00 15.93 0.39
C GLY A 230 -3.98 15.53 1.48
N LYS A 231 -5.24 15.96 1.33
CA LYS A 231 -6.35 15.66 2.25
C LYS A 231 -7.27 14.56 1.73
N ASN A 232 -6.97 14.06 0.54
CA ASN A 232 -7.76 13.10 -0.21
C ASN A 232 -7.64 11.69 0.38
N THR A 233 -8.58 11.30 1.24
CA THR A 233 -8.53 9.98 1.88
C THR A 233 -9.94 9.42 2.11
N PRO A 234 -10.18 8.14 1.78
CA PRO A 234 -11.48 7.51 2.00
C PRO A 234 -11.74 7.17 3.47
N PHE A 235 -10.71 7.27 4.33
CA PHE A 235 -10.79 6.91 5.75
C PHE A 235 -11.31 8.05 6.64
N LYS A 236 -11.63 9.22 6.07
CA LYS A 236 -12.12 10.39 6.81
C LYS A 236 -13.36 10.06 7.65
N GLY A 237 -13.33 10.46 8.93
CA GLY A 237 -14.39 10.18 9.91
C GLY A 237 -14.30 8.80 10.57
N MET A 238 -13.44 7.89 10.12
CA MET A 238 -13.21 6.62 10.81
C MET A 238 -12.47 6.86 12.13
N THR A 239 -12.80 6.06 13.14
CA THR A 239 -12.13 6.09 14.44
C THR A 239 -11.25 4.85 14.55
N LEU A 240 -9.93 5.06 14.61
CA LEU A 240 -8.91 4.01 14.55
C LEU A 240 -8.12 3.95 15.85
N ARG A 241 -7.62 2.76 16.20
CA ARG A 241 -6.72 2.52 17.33
C ARG A 241 -5.30 2.19 16.85
N GLY A 242 -4.31 2.33 17.73
CA GLY A 242 -2.93 1.96 17.42
C GLY A 242 -2.16 3.06 16.68
N TRP A 243 -2.23 4.29 17.17
CA TRP A 243 -1.57 5.42 16.52
C TRP A 243 -0.10 5.56 16.96
N PRO A 244 0.81 5.96 16.05
CA PRO A 244 2.11 6.48 16.44
C PRO A 244 1.95 7.70 17.36
N CYS A 245 2.64 7.70 18.49
CA CYS A 245 2.68 8.82 19.42
C CYS A 245 4.04 9.52 19.46
N MET A 246 5.11 8.90 18.93
CA MET A 246 6.43 9.54 18.83
C MET A 246 7.22 8.98 17.66
N THR A 247 8.00 9.83 16.99
CA THR A 247 8.97 9.42 15.97
C THR A 247 10.30 10.10 16.22
N ILE A 248 11.36 9.29 16.21
CA ILE A 248 12.74 9.66 16.45
C ILE A 248 13.54 9.28 15.22
N VAL A 249 14.35 10.20 14.68
CA VAL A 249 15.24 9.96 13.55
C VAL A 249 16.65 10.31 13.96
N LYS A 250 17.58 9.34 13.87
CA LYS A 250 18.97 9.47 14.32
C LYS A 250 19.11 10.06 15.73
N GLY A 251 18.23 9.63 16.64
CA GLY A 251 18.22 10.06 18.04
C GLY A 251 17.57 11.42 18.29
N GLN A 252 17.04 12.10 17.27
CA GLN A 252 16.29 13.35 17.42
C GLN A 252 14.79 13.09 17.37
N VAL A 253 14.04 13.54 18.38
CA VAL A 253 12.57 13.51 18.37
C VAL A 253 12.09 14.49 17.30
N ILE A 254 11.50 13.97 16.22
CA ILE A 254 10.95 14.76 15.11
C ILE A 254 9.44 14.90 15.19
N CYS A 255 8.75 13.99 15.88
CA CYS A 255 7.31 14.06 16.09
C CYS A 255 6.98 13.52 17.48
N GLN A 256 6.10 14.21 18.21
CA GLN A 256 5.59 13.78 19.50
C GLN A 256 4.12 14.19 19.65
N ASP A 257 3.27 13.25 20.07
CA ASP A 257 1.83 13.41 20.27
C ASP A 257 1.09 13.96 19.04
N GLY A 258 1.58 13.64 17.84
CA GLY A 258 1.07 14.18 16.57
C GLY A 258 1.54 15.60 16.27
N ILE A 259 2.59 16.08 16.95
CA ILE A 259 3.20 17.40 16.72
C ILE A 259 4.60 17.21 16.15
N ILE A 260 4.84 17.69 14.93
CA ILE A 260 6.19 17.68 14.33
C ILE A 260 7.05 18.73 15.04
N ALA A 261 8.12 18.29 15.70
CA ALA A 261 9.10 19.14 16.35
C ALA A 261 10.03 19.75 15.28
N ASN A 262 10.07 21.08 15.22
CA ASN A 262 10.82 21.87 14.24
C ASN A 262 10.36 21.65 12.79
N ALA A 263 9.29 22.34 12.40
CA ALA A 263 9.02 22.61 10.99
C ALA A 263 10.23 23.39 10.42
N PHE A 264 11.05 22.73 9.60
CA PHE A 264 12.13 23.35 8.85
C PHE A 264 11.59 24.33 7.81
#